data_AF-A0A7T5RRX5-F1
#
_entry.id   AF-A0A7T5RRX5-F1
#
_cell.length_a   1.000
_cell.length_b   1.000
_cell.length_c   1.000
_cell.angle_alpha   90.00
_cell.angle_beta   90.00
_cell.angle_gamma   90.00
#
_symmetry.space_group_name_H-M   'P 1'
#
loop_
_entity.id
_entity.type
_entity.pdbx_description
1 polymer ?
#
loop_
_entity_poly.entity_id
_entity_poly.type
_entity_poly.pdbx_seq_one_letter_code
_entity_poly.pdbx_strand_id
1 'polypeptide(L)'
;MHNETLTNAFWGLLLVWFGVNAAFLKGDLVVTVNDPFFGLGTGLLLLALNLARSLLRLRLSVLTIGLGALLSIIYALVVLLDFKAPFLPALLVIAGLALIIGAFRTRNFQAY
;
A
#
# COMPACT_ATOMS: atom_id res chain seq x y z
N MET A 1 1.02 -11.97 -15.78
CA MET A 1 1.33 -10.61 -16.27
C MET A 1 0.22 -9.60 -15.96
N HIS A 2 -0.98 -9.65 -16.54
CA HIS A 2 -2.06 -8.67 -16.22
C HIS A 2 -2.45 -8.63 -14.73
N ASN A 3 -2.39 -9.79 -14.06
CA ASN A 3 -2.70 -9.95 -12.65
C ASN A 3 -1.70 -9.27 -11.72
N GLU A 4 -0.42 -9.24 -12.10
CA GLU A 4 0.66 -8.61 -11.31
C GLU A 4 0.57 -7.10 -11.42
N THR A 5 0.19 -6.58 -12.60
CA THR A 5 -0.01 -5.15 -12.83
C THR A 5 -1.09 -4.57 -11.92
N LEU A 6 -2.27 -5.19 -11.87
CA LEU A 6 -3.37 -4.78 -10.99
C LEU A 6 -2.97 -4.86 -9.53
N THR A 7 -2.31 -5.95 -9.13
CA THR A 7 -1.84 -6.14 -7.76
C THR A 7 -0.86 -5.05 -7.34
N ASN A 8 0.10 -4.69 -8.19
CA ASN A 8 1.06 -3.62 -7.93
C ASN A 8 0.38 -2.25 -7.85
N ALA A 9 -0.60 -1.97 -8.71
CA ALA A 9 -1.36 -0.73 -8.66
C ALA A 9 -2.15 -0.59 -7.34
N PHE A 10 -2.80 -1.67 -6.87
CA PHE A 10 -3.53 -1.67 -5.61
C PHE A 10 -2.61 -1.53 -4.38
N TRP A 11 -1.44 -2.18 -4.39
CA TRP A 11 -0.43 -1.97 -3.34
C TRP A 11 0.08 -0.54 -3.34
N GLY A 12 0.33 0.02 -4.52
CA GLY A 12 0.75 1.40 -4.64
C GLY A 12 -0.31 2.36 -4.11
N LEU A 13 -1.59 2.10 -4.41
CA LEU A 13 -2.71 2.89 -3.88
C LEU A 13 -2.81 2.79 -2.36
N LEU A 14 -2.59 1.61 -1.78
CA LEU A 14 -2.58 1.38 -0.33
C LEU A 14 -1.42 2.12 0.35
N LEU A 15 -0.23 2.12 -0.25
CA LEU A 15 0.92 2.87 0.25
C LEU A 15 0.72 4.39 0.17
N VAL A 16 0.13 4.88 -0.92
CA VAL A 16 -0.24 6.30 -1.05
C VAL A 16 -1.29 6.68 0.00
N TRP A 17 -2.35 5.88 0.15
CA TRP A 17 -3.36 6.08 1.18
C TRP A 17 -2.75 6.17 2.57
N PHE A 18 -1.87 5.22 2.90
CA PHE A 18 -1.15 5.19 4.17
C PHE A 18 -0.28 6.43 4.35
N GLY A 19 0.58 6.74 3.39
CA GLY A 19 1.51 7.87 3.48
C GLY A 19 0.78 9.22 3.56
N VAL A 20 -0.33 9.39 2.85
CA VAL A 20 -1.14 10.61 2.90
C VAL A 20 -1.80 10.78 4.27
N ASN A 21 -2.45 9.74 4.80
CA ASN A 21 -3.07 9.80 6.14
C ASN A 21 -2.02 10.02 7.24
N ALA A 22 -0.88 9.34 7.13
CA ALA A 22 0.24 9.56 8.05
C ALA A 22 0.78 10.99 7.99
N ALA A 23 0.82 11.61 6.80
CA ALA A 23 1.24 13.00 6.67
C ALA A 23 0.24 13.99 7.30
N PHE A 24 -1.08 13.74 7.16
CA PHE A 24 -2.11 14.56 7.82
C PHE A 24 -2.00 14.53 9.34
N LEU A 25 -1.51 13.43 9.89
CA LEU A 25 -1.27 13.23 11.31
C LEU A 25 0.18 13.55 11.70
N LYS A 26 0.86 14.42 10.93
CA LYS A 26 2.22 14.91 11.20
C LYS A 26 3.30 13.83 11.28
N GLY A 27 3.08 12.70 10.60
CA GLY A 27 3.97 11.55 10.63
C GLY A 27 3.83 10.68 11.87
N ASP A 28 2.78 10.87 12.67
CA ASP A 28 2.46 10.00 13.79
C ASP A 28 1.76 8.73 13.29
N LEU A 29 2.57 7.70 13.09
CA LEU A 29 2.12 6.41 12.58
C LEU A 29 1.19 5.72 13.57
N VAL A 30 1.40 5.88 14.88
CA VAL A 30 0.56 5.26 15.92
C VAL A 30 -0.84 5.86 15.89
N VAL A 31 -0.93 7.19 15.84
CA VAL A 31 -2.23 7.88 15.71
C VAL A 31 -2.91 7.51 14.40
N THR A 32 -2.14 7.38 13.31
CA THR A 32 -2.67 7.01 11.99
C THR A 32 -3.36 5.66 11.99
N VAL A 33 -2.75 4.61 12.56
CA VAL A 33 -3.36 3.27 12.52
C VAL A 33 -4.55 3.14 13.47
N ASN A 34 -4.56 3.94 14.53
CA ASN A 34 -5.68 4.01 15.47
C ASN A 34 -6.79 4.97 15.01
N ASP A 35 -6.58 5.69 13.91
CA ASP A 35 -7.61 6.58 13.35
C ASP A 35 -8.74 5.75 12.71
N PRO A 36 -10.02 5.97 13.10
CA PRO A 36 -11.14 5.23 12.56
C PRO A 36 -11.31 5.40 11.05
N PHE A 37 -11.02 6.59 10.50
CA PHE A 37 -11.14 6.83 9.05
C PHE A 37 -10.04 6.12 8.28
N PHE A 38 -8.83 6.05 8.84
CA PHE A 38 -7.75 5.25 8.28
C PHE A 38 -8.13 3.76 8.25
N GLY A 39 -8.67 3.23 9.34
CA GLY A 39 -9.15 1.84 9.40
C GLY A 39 -10.24 1.53 8.37
N LEU A 40 -11.24 2.40 8.25
CA LEU A 40 -12.32 2.28 7.27
C LEU A 40 -11.80 2.37 5.83
N GLY A 41 -10.93 3.33 5.52
CA GLY A 41 -10.36 3.49 4.19
C GLY A 41 -9.47 2.31 3.78
N THR A 42 -8.65 1.81 4.71
CA THR A 42 -7.83 0.61 4.48
C THR A 42 -8.72 -0.62 4.28
N GLY A 43 -9.77 -0.77 5.09
CA GLY A 43 -10.76 -1.84 4.96
C GLY A 43 -11.46 -1.82 3.59
N LEU A 44 -11.90 -0.65 3.13
CA LEU A 44 -12.53 -0.47 1.81
C LEU A 44 -11.56 -0.80 0.66
N LEU A 45 -10.29 -0.39 0.77
CA LEU A 45 -9.26 -0.71 -0.22
C LEU A 45 -8.99 -2.21 -0.31
N LEU A 46 -8.88 -2.89 0.83
CA LEU A 46 -8.70 -4.34 0.90
C LEU A 46 -9.93 -5.09 0.38
N LEU A 47 -11.14 -4.59 0.68
CA LEU A 47 -12.39 -5.15 0.17
C LEU A 47 -12.46 -5.01 -1.36
N ALA A 48 -12.13 -3.84 -1.90
CA ALA A 48 -12.07 -3.58 -3.34
C ALA A 48 -11.02 -4.47 -4.02
N LEU A 49 -9.86 -4.66 -3.41
CA LEU A 49 -8.83 -5.59 -3.89
C LEU A 49 -9.35 -7.04 -3.89
N ASN A 50 -10.05 -7.45 -2.83
CA ASN A 50 -10.60 -8.80 -2.73
C ASN A 50 -11.72 -9.03 -3.76
N LEU A 51 -12.56 -8.03 -4.00
CA LEU A 51 -13.60 -8.04 -5.03
C LEU A 51 -12.98 -8.14 -6.43
N ALA A 52 -11.99 -7.29 -6.73
CA ALA A 52 -11.24 -7.33 -7.99
C ALA A 52 -10.56 -8.70 -8.18
N ARG A 53 -10.00 -9.27 -7.11
CA ARG A 53 -9.42 -10.61 -7.12
C ARG A 53 -10.45 -11.70 -7.42
N SER A 54 -11.62 -11.64 -6.79
CA SER A 54 -12.71 -12.60 -6.99
C SER A 54 -13.21 -12.56 -8.44
N LEU A 55 -13.46 -11.37 -8.98
CA LEU A 55 -13.95 -11.17 -10.34
C LEU A 55 -12.90 -11.56 -11.41
N LEU A 56 -11.62 -11.31 -11.15
CA LEU A 56 -10.53 -11.52 -12.12
C LEU A 56 -9.70 -12.80 -11.88
N ARG A 57 -10.09 -13.65 -10.92
CA ARG A 57 -9.37 -14.88 -10.50
C ARG A 57 -7.87 -14.65 -10.28
N LEU A 58 -7.50 -13.56 -9.60
CA LEU A 58 -6.09 -13.18 -9.38
C LEU A 58 -5.43 -14.10 -8.32
N ARG A 59 -4.43 -14.88 -8.70
CA ARG A 59 -3.60 -15.63 -7.72
C ARG A 59 -2.78 -14.67 -6.84
N LEU A 60 -2.64 -14.99 -5.55
CA LEU A 60 -1.75 -14.27 -4.63
C LEU A 60 -0.31 -14.33 -5.14
N SER A 61 0.28 -13.18 -5.46
CA SER A 61 1.70 -13.10 -5.75
C SER A 61 2.48 -13.15 -4.45
N VAL A 62 3.61 -13.86 -4.43
CA VAL A 62 4.55 -13.89 -3.29
C VAL A 62 4.96 -12.47 -2.89
N LEU A 63 5.01 -11.56 -3.86
CA LEU A 63 5.32 -10.15 -3.67
C LEU A 63 4.23 -9.43 -2.83
N THR A 64 2.96 -9.83 -2.97
CA THR A 64 1.81 -9.35 -2.19
C THR A 64 1.96 -9.72 -0.71
N ILE A 65 2.36 -10.96 -0.45
CA ILE A 65 2.59 -11.48 0.91
C ILE A 65 3.84 -10.83 1.51
N GLY A 66 4.90 -10.69 0.72
CA GLY A 66 6.15 -10.03 1.11
C GLY A 66 5.95 -8.57 1.50
N LEU A 67 5.22 -7.79 0.70
CA LEU A 67 4.92 -6.39 1.02
C LEU A 67 4.05 -6.25 2.27
N GLY A 68 3.02 -7.09 2.40
CA GLY A 68 2.18 -7.12 3.60
C GLY A 68 3.00 -7.44 4.85
N ALA A 69 3.83 -8.48 4.79
CA ALA A 69 4.70 -8.86 5.90
C ALA A 69 5.74 -7.78 6.23
N LEU A 70 6.35 -7.16 5.21
CA LEU A 70 7.34 -6.10 5.39
C LEU A 70 6.72 -4.84 6.01
N LEU A 71 5.52 -4.45 5.56
CA LEU A 71 4.73 -3.38 6.19
C LEU A 71 4.44 -3.70 7.65
N SER A 72 4.03 -4.93 7.97
CA SER A 72 3.77 -5.35 9.35
C SER A 72 5.03 -5.34 10.22
N ILE A 73 6.19 -5.75 9.69
CA ILE A 73 7.47 -5.76 10.41
C ILE A 73 7.95 -4.33 10.68
N ILE A 74 7.94 -3.46 9.66
CA ILE A 74 8.32 -2.05 9.80
C ILE A 74 7.41 -1.37 10.81
N TYR A 75 6.10 -1.63 10.73
CA TYR A 75 5.14 -1.08 11.67
C TYR A 75 5.39 -1.57 13.11
N ALA A 76 5.59 -2.87 13.30
CA ALA A 76 5.89 -3.44 14.61
C ALA A 76 7.14 -2.78 15.22
N LEU A 77 8.19 -2.54 14.42
CA LEU A 77 9.39 -1.84 14.86
C LEU A 77 9.11 -0.38 15.26
N VAL A 78 8.35 0.35 14.44
CA VAL A 78 8.00 1.75 14.71
C VAL A 78 7.23 1.89 16.02
N VAL A 79 6.26 1.02 16.27
CA VAL A 79 5.48 1.00 17.51
C VAL A 79 6.36 0.65 18.71
N LEU A 80 7.26 -0.32 18.57
CA LEU A 80 8.12 -0.77 19.67
C LEU A 80 9.17 0.28 20.08
N LEU A 81 9.60 1.12 19.14
CA LEU A 81 10.71 2.07 19.33
C LEU A 81 10.26 3.52 19.55
N ASP A 82 8.96 3.80 19.56
CA ASP A 82 8.35 5.15 19.66
C ASP A 82 9.00 6.17 18.70
N PHE A 83 9.40 5.68 17.52
CA PHE A 83 10.24 6.45 16.61
C PHE A 83 9.39 7.42 15.78
N LYS A 84 9.58 8.72 16.01
CA LYS A 84 8.97 9.77 15.17
C LYS A 84 9.75 9.87 13.86
N ALA A 85 9.22 9.27 12.80
CA ALA A 85 9.81 9.29 11.46
C ALA A 85 9.04 10.25 10.53
N PRO A 86 9.31 11.57 10.58
CA PRO A 86 8.53 12.58 9.84
C PRO A 86 8.64 12.45 8.32
N PHE A 87 9.67 11.77 7.82
CA PHE A 87 9.88 11.52 6.39
C PHE A 87 9.27 10.21 5.89
N LEU A 88 8.89 9.30 6.79
CA LEU A 88 8.31 7.99 6.43
C LEU A 88 7.03 8.13 5.60
N PRO A 89 6.09 9.04 5.92
CA PRO A 89 4.89 9.27 5.11
C PRO A 89 5.24 9.59 3.66
N ALA A 90 6.22 10.48 3.43
CA ALA A 90 6.65 10.86 2.09
C ALA A 90 7.28 9.68 1.33
N LEU A 91 8.09 8.86 2.00
CA LEU A 91 8.66 7.64 1.39
C LEU A 91 7.58 6.64 0.98
N LEU A 92 6.53 6.46 1.81
CA LEU A 92 5.41 5.58 1.49
C LEU A 92 4.64 6.07 0.26
N VAL A 93 4.39 7.39 0.16
CA VAL A 93 3.75 7.98 -1.03
C VAL A 93 4.62 7.77 -2.27
N ILE A 94 5.92 8.04 -2.19
CA ILE A 94 6.84 7.88 -3.33
C ILE A 94 6.91 6.41 -3.77
N ALA A 95 7.05 5.48 -2.83
CA ALA A 95 7.05 4.05 -3.11
C ALA A 95 5.73 3.60 -3.75
N GLY A 96 4.60 4.12 -3.24
CA GLY A 96 3.28 3.81 -3.78
C GLY A 96 3.10 4.32 -5.20
N LEU A 97 3.50 5.56 -5.48
CA LEU A 97 3.49 6.15 -6.82
C LEU A 97 4.41 5.39 -7.78
N ALA A 98 5.61 4.98 -7.33
CA ALA A 98 6.53 4.19 -8.14
C ALA A 98 5.92 2.83 -8.55
N LEU A 99 5.19 2.17 -7.64
CA LEU A 99 4.47 0.93 -7.96
C LEU A 99 3.33 1.15 -8.96
N ILE A 100 2.57 2.24 -8.81
CA ILE A 100 1.50 2.59 -9.75
C ILE A 100 2.08 2.88 -11.14
N ILE A 101 3.11 3.74 -11.22
CA ILE A 101 3.77 4.09 -12.49
C ILE A 101 4.39 2.85 -13.13
N GLY A 102 5.06 2.00 -12.35
CA GLY A 102 5.61 0.73 -12.80
C GLY A 102 4.54 -0.17 -13.40
N ALA A 103 3.38 -0.28 -12.74
CA ALA A 103 2.25 -1.05 -13.24
C ALA A 103 1.75 -0.52 -14.60
N PHE A 104 1.56 0.79 -14.75
CA PHE A 104 1.13 1.38 -16.03
C PHE A 104 2.18 1.20 -17.14
N ARG A 105 3.47 1.36 -16.82
CA ARG A 105 4.56 1.18 -17.79
C ARG A 105 4.62 -0.25 -18.32
N THR A 106 4.50 -1.26 -17.47
CA THR A 106 4.53 -2.67 -17.90
C THR A 106 3.38 -3.03 -18.83
N ARG A 107 2.20 -2.39 -18.71
CA ARG A 107 1.08 -2.60 -19.65
C ARG A 107 1.38 -2.05 -21.04
N ASN A 108 2.00 -0.87 -21.14
CA ASN A 108 2.27 -0.24 -22.43
C ASN A 108 3.33 -0.98 -23.27
N PHE A 109 4.27 -1.68 -22.64
CA PHE A 109 5.25 -2.51 -23.34
C PHE A 109 4.69 -3.81 -23.93
N GLN A 110 3.47 -4.23 -23.56
CA GLN A 110 2.83 -5.44 -24.09
C GLN A 110 1.82 -5.14 -25.21
N ALA A 111 1.63 -3.87 -25.55
CA ALA A 111 0.74 -3.43 -26.63
C ALA A 111 1.46 -3.16 -27.96
N TYR A 112 2.78 -3.37 -27.99
CA TYR A 112 3.66 -3.34 -29.17
C TYR A 112 4.24 -4.73 -29.40
#